data_AF-A0A935ZHI6-F1
#
_entry.id   AF-A0A935ZHI6-F1
#
_cell.length_a   1.000
_cell.length_b   1.000
_cell.length_c   1.000
_cell.angle_alpha   90.00
_cell.angle_beta   90.00
_cell.angle_gamma   90.00
#
_symmetry.space_group_name_H-M   'P 1'
#
loop_
_entity.id
_entity.type
_entity.pdbx_description
1 polymer ?
#
loop_
_entity_poly.entity_id
_entity_poly.type
_entity_poly.pdbx_seq_one_letter_code
_entity_poly.pdbx_strand_id
1 'polypeptide(L)'
;MKRLSFGCVACAFVAVAVSLSACGTSNGDTPDAGDVTETGRDASTTRDSATPLPPAFEGGLDEDSGVGPQPDGGNDLSGCIDANDPGGTEPTARALANTDDCDKNKATVNGVVRGIADTDMYRVTLADKTLCRQDGVFKLDGQALEFCVFIQCKSNGSTTDVKSCGGGVKKDSDIGLHGCCAGTPSEIKVDWNCTGTIDEASDVYFRVKPTQNVCQRYTMTYNF
;
A
#
# COMPACT_ATOMS: atom_id res chain seq x y z
N MET A 1 62.04 -8.14 25.81
CA MET A 1 61.73 -6.71 25.60
C MET A 1 61.78 -6.39 24.11
N LYS A 2 60.73 -5.71 23.60
CA LYS A 2 60.50 -5.14 22.24
C LYS A 2 59.29 -5.76 21.55
N ARG A 3 58.28 -5.04 21.07
CA ARG A 3 57.80 -3.64 21.18
C ARG A 3 56.36 -3.71 20.63
N LEU A 4 55.35 -3.29 21.39
CA LEU A 4 54.00 -3.07 20.86
C LEU A 4 54.03 -1.85 19.95
N SER A 5 53.43 -1.94 18.77
CA SER A 5 53.16 -0.80 17.90
C SER A 5 51.65 -0.57 17.89
N PHE A 6 51.21 0.44 18.65
CA PHE A 6 49.87 1.01 18.57
C PHE A 6 49.81 1.93 17.34
N GLY A 7 48.95 1.60 16.38
CA GLY A 7 48.64 2.42 15.21
C GLY A 7 47.37 3.24 15.43
N CYS A 8 47.53 4.56 15.42
CA CYS A 8 46.52 5.61 15.56
C CYS A 8 45.36 5.45 14.57
N VAL A 9 44.11 5.41 15.05
CA VAL A 9 42.91 5.60 14.22
C VAL A 9 42.62 7.10 14.17
N ALA A 10 42.90 7.72 13.02
CA ALA A 10 42.53 9.10 12.75
C ALA A 10 41.02 9.18 12.51
N CYS A 11 40.31 9.89 13.39
CA CYS A 11 38.90 10.25 13.21
C CYS A 11 38.78 11.31 12.11
N ALA A 12 38.19 10.95 10.98
CA ALA A 12 37.77 11.92 9.96
C ALA A 12 36.34 12.40 10.29
N PHE A 13 36.23 13.58 10.90
CA PHE A 13 34.96 14.31 10.99
C PHE A 13 34.80 15.12 9.69
N VAL A 14 33.90 14.68 8.81
CA VAL A 14 33.42 15.48 7.68
C VAL A 14 32.12 16.15 8.11
N ALA A 15 32.18 17.45 8.36
CA ALA A 15 31.01 18.28 8.59
C ALA A 15 30.28 18.52 7.26
N VAL A 16 29.07 17.96 7.12
CA VAL A 16 28.16 18.28 6.00
C VAL A 16 27.31 19.47 6.44
N ALA A 17 27.53 20.62 5.79
CA ALA A 17 26.69 21.79 5.94
C ALA A 17 25.35 21.56 5.23
N VAL A 18 24.25 21.50 5.99
CA VAL A 18 22.88 21.46 5.46
C VAL A 18 22.38 22.90 5.36
N SER A 19 22.31 23.42 4.15
CA SER A 19 21.60 24.67 3.83
C SER A 19 20.09 24.42 3.81
N LEU A 20 19.37 24.94 4.81
CA LEU A 20 17.92 25.05 4.79
C LEU A 20 17.48 26.16 3.83
N SER A 21 16.78 25.81 2.76
CA SER A 21 16.00 26.74 1.95
C SER A 21 14.52 26.53 2.27
N ALA A 22 14.00 27.34 3.17
CA ALA A 22 12.57 27.46 3.46
C ALA A 22 11.92 28.41 2.44
N CYS A 23 11.04 27.90 1.59
CA CYS A 23 10.06 28.71 0.86
C CYS A 23 8.76 28.69 1.66
N GLY A 24 8.53 29.74 2.45
CA GLY A 24 7.22 30.06 3.00
C GLY A 24 6.46 30.95 2.02
N THR A 25 5.31 30.49 1.54
CA THR A 25 4.31 31.34 0.88
C THR A 25 2.99 31.19 1.62
N SER A 26 2.73 32.12 2.55
CA SER A 26 1.44 32.29 3.20
C SER A 26 0.75 33.51 2.60
N ASN A 27 -0.22 33.27 1.72
CA ASN A 27 -1.19 34.26 1.27
C ASN A 27 -2.58 33.80 1.74
N GLY A 28 -3.23 34.62 2.55
CA GLY A 28 -4.56 34.33 3.08
C GLY A 28 -5.10 35.53 3.84
N ASP A 29 -5.34 36.63 3.11
CA ASP A 29 -6.08 37.78 3.60
C ASP A 29 -7.57 37.44 3.72
N THR A 30 -8.12 37.74 4.89
CA THR A 30 -9.53 37.69 5.26
C THR A 30 -10.34 38.75 4.51
N PRO A 31 -11.63 38.50 4.19
CA PRO A 31 -12.60 39.58 4.11
C PRO A 31 -13.64 39.48 5.23
N ASP A 32 -13.77 40.61 5.91
CA ASP A 32 -14.76 40.92 6.94
C ASP A 32 -16.15 41.16 6.33
N ALA A 33 -17.17 40.99 7.16
CA ALA A 33 -18.58 41.06 6.84
C ALA A 33 -19.06 42.49 6.55
N GLY A 34 -20.06 42.61 5.66
CA GLY A 34 -20.78 43.85 5.37
C GLY A 34 -22.23 43.56 4.99
N ASP A 35 -23.13 44.10 5.80
CA ASP A 35 -24.58 43.86 5.91
C ASP A 35 -25.41 45.00 5.24
N VAL A 36 -26.61 44.63 4.74
CA VAL A 36 -27.82 45.39 4.26
C VAL A 36 -27.70 46.76 3.51
N THR A 37 -28.55 47.16 2.54
CA THR A 37 -30.04 47.11 2.47
C THR A 37 -30.58 47.50 1.07
N GLU A 38 -31.86 47.17 0.83
CA GLU A 38 -32.76 47.45 -0.31
C GLU A 38 -32.85 48.90 -0.85
N THR A 39 -33.19 49.02 -2.15
CA THR A 39 -34.36 49.80 -2.61
C THR A 39 -34.90 49.22 -3.93
N GLY A 40 -36.17 48.80 -3.95
CA GLY A 40 -36.90 48.44 -5.17
C GLY A 40 -37.51 49.65 -5.89
N ARG A 41 -37.93 49.46 -7.15
CA ARG A 41 -39.00 50.19 -7.84
C ARG A 41 -39.57 49.38 -9.01
N ASP A 42 -40.90 49.36 -9.06
CA ASP A 42 -41.83 48.69 -9.97
C ASP A 42 -41.72 49.07 -11.46
N ALA A 43 -42.16 48.16 -12.34
CA ALA A 43 -43.31 48.42 -13.22
C ALA A 43 -43.74 47.14 -14.00
N SER A 44 -45.00 46.77 -13.78
CA SER A 44 -45.79 45.75 -14.47
C SER A 44 -46.23 46.23 -15.87
N THR A 45 -46.22 45.33 -16.88
CA THR A 45 -47.33 45.17 -17.83
C THR A 45 -47.33 43.78 -18.47
N THR A 46 -48.49 43.14 -18.37
CA THR A 46 -48.98 41.89 -18.97
C THR A 46 -48.72 41.68 -20.47
N ARG A 47 -48.46 40.43 -20.87
CA ARG A 47 -49.01 39.81 -22.10
C ARG A 47 -49.01 38.27 -22.03
N ASP A 48 -50.02 37.74 -22.68
CA ASP A 48 -50.66 36.42 -22.56
C ASP A 48 -49.88 35.23 -23.16
N SER A 49 -50.16 34.05 -22.58
CA SER A 49 -50.35 32.73 -23.21
C SER A 49 -49.32 32.16 -24.20
N ALA A 50 -48.60 31.10 -23.78
CA ALA A 50 -48.69 29.73 -24.34
C ALA A 50 -47.45 28.89 -23.95
N THR A 51 -47.66 27.76 -23.28
CA THR A 51 -46.64 26.75 -22.97
C THR A 51 -46.41 25.83 -24.17
N PRO A 52 -45.15 25.55 -24.54
CA PRO A 52 -44.82 24.29 -25.21
C PRO A 52 -44.07 23.35 -24.26
N LEU A 53 -44.67 22.19 -24.00
CA LEU A 53 -44.04 21.05 -23.33
C LEU A 53 -42.81 20.55 -24.11
N PRO A 54 -41.75 20.07 -23.45
CA PRO A 54 -40.61 19.46 -24.14
C PRO A 54 -41.02 18.17 -24.86
N PRO A 55 -40.46 17.86 -26.04
CA PRO A 55 -40.86 16.71 -26.84
C PRO A 55 -40.52 15.38 -26.15
N ALA A 56 -41.45 14.44 -26.23
CA ALA A 56 -41.26 13.04 -25.86
C ALA A 56 -40.20 12.38 -26.76
N PHE A 57 -39.26 11.66 -26.16
CA PHE A 57 -38.30 10.85 -26.89
C PHE A 57 -38.96 9.48 -27.17
N GLU A 58 -39.45 9.32 -28.40
CA GLU A 58 -39.98 8.06 -28.92
C GLU A 58 -38.82 7.09 -29.16
N GLY A 59 -38.95 5.86 -28.64
CA GLY A 59 -37.97 4.80 -28.84
C GLY A 59 -37.98 4.28 -30.27
N GLY A 60 -36.81 4.28 -30.91
CA GLY A 60 -36.54 3.52 -32.12
C GLY A 60 -35.77 2.25 -31.76
N LEU A 61 -36.41 1.09 -31.93
CA LEU A 61 -35.74 -0.21 -31.99
C LEU A 61 -35.24 -0.39 -33.42
N ASP A 62 -33.96 -0.22 -33.65
CA ASP A 62 -33.30 -0.68 -34.87
C ASP A 62 -32.73 -2.08 -34.60
N GLU A 63 -33.43 -3.10 -35.12
CA GLU A 63 -32.89 -4.45 -35.31
C GLU A 63 -31.88 -4.41 -36.46
N ASP A 64 -30.58 -4.29 -36.13
CA ASP A 64 -29.50 -4.62 -37.07
C ASP A 64 -28.85 -5.95 -36.66
N SER A 65 -28.82 -6.86 -37.63
CA SER A 65 -28.23 -8.18 -37.54
C SER A 65 -26.71 -8.05 -37.57
N GLY A 66 -26.12 -7.66 -36.44
CA GLY A 66 -24.69 -7.64 -36.22
C GLY A 66 -24.31 -8.74 -35.24
N VAL A 67 -23.36 -9.59 -35.63
CA VAL A 67 -22.59 -10.51 -34.77
C VAL A 67 -22.53 -9.97 -33.35
N GLY A 68 -23.26 -10.61 -32.42
CA GLY A 68 -23.24 -10.19 -31.03
C GLY A 68 -21.79 -10.05 -30.60
N PRO A 69 -21.39 -8.96 -29.90
CA PRO A 69 -20.02 -8.80 -29.49
C PRO A 69 -19.66 -10.05 -28.70
N GLN A 70 -18.82 -10.89 -29.33
CA GLN A 70 -18.02 -11.85 -28.59
C GLN A 70 -17.43 -11.03 -27.47
N PRO A 71 -17.64 -11.38 -26.19
CA PRO A 71 -17.10 -10.58 -25.12
C PRO A 71 -15.62 -10.49 -25.43
N ASP A 72 -15.19 -9.28 -25.77
CA ASP A 72 -13.78 -9.00 -25.89
C ASP A 72 -13.20 -9.54 -24.59
N GLY A 73 -12.03 -10.18 -24.66
CA GLY A 73 -11.24 -10.49 -23.46
C GLY A 73 -10.75 -9.22 -22.78
N GLY A 74 -11.59 -8.19 -22.73
CA GLY A 74 -11.43 -6.90 -22.13
C GLY A 74 -11.62 -7.04 -20.64
N ASN A 75 -10.70 -6.40 -19.95
CA ASN A 75 -10.66 -6.22 -18.52
C ASN A 75 -11.92 -5.49 -18.03
N ASP A 76 -13.04 -6.20 -17.93
CA ASP A 76 -14.24 -5.68 -17.30
C ASP A 76 -13.97 -5.57 -15.79
N LEU A 77 -13.48 -4.40 -15.39
CA LEU A 77 -13.21 -4.04 -14.00
C LEU A 77 -14.51 -3.73 -13.23
N SER A 78 -15.69 -3.79 -13.84
CA SER A 78 -16.96 -3.42 -13.20
C SER A 78 -17.38 -4.40 -12.09
N GLY A 79 -16.96 -5.67 -12.18
CA GLY A 79 -17.10 -6.67 -11.11
C GLY A 79 -16.01 -6.62 -10.04
N CYS A 80 -15.01 -5.75 -10.20
CA CYS A 80 -13.84 -5.62 -9.34
C CYS A 80 -14.03 -4.53 -8.29
N ILE A 81 -14.94 -4.77 -7.35
CA ILE A 81 -15.13 -3.84 -6.24
C ILE A 81 -14.01 -4.06 -5.24
N ASP A 82 -12.98 -3.23 -5.33
CA ASP A 82 -12.02 -3.02 -4.26
C ASP A 82 -12.46 -1.84 -3.39
N ALA A 83 -13.42 -2.10 -2.50
CA ALA A 83 -13.97 -1.07 -1.61
C ALA A 83 -13.16 -0.89 -0.32
N ASN A 84 -12.19 -1.78 -0.08
CA ASN A 84 -11.44 -1.86 1.17
C ASN A 84 -9.94 -2.00 0.87
N ASP A 85 -9.41 -1.04 0.11
CA ASP A 85 -7.99 -0.91 -0.21
C ASP A 85 -7.18 -0.92 1.11
N PRO A 86 -6.22 -1.84 1.30
CA PRO A 86 -5.37 -1.94 2.47
C PRO A 86 -4.23 -0.91 2.50
N GLY A 87 -4.16 -0.01 1.52
CA GLY A 87 -3.18 1.06 1.39
C GLY A 87 -1.98 0.62 0.54
N GLY A 88 -1.37 1.56 -0.18
CA GLY A 88 -0.28 1.27 -1.12
C GLY A 88 1.15 1.39 -0.61
N THR A 89 1.36 1.65 0.68
CA THR A 89 2.68 1.94 1.26
C THR A 89 2.81 1.39 2.69
N GLU A 90 4.05 1.20 3.18
CA GLU A 90 4.32 0.71 4.54
C GLU A 90 3.65 1.58 5.63
N PRO A 91 3.70 2.93 5.58
CA PRO A 91 3.04 3.77 6.59
C PRO A 91 1.50 3.69 6.56
N THR A 92 0.91 3.37 5.40
CA THR A 92 -0.55 3.26 5.23
C THR A 92 -1.04 1.83 5.28
N ALA A 93 -0.16 0.86 5.55
CA ALA A 93 -0.48 -0.56 5.53
C ALA A 93 -1.60 -0.91 6.51
N ARG A 94 -2.56 -1.70 6.06
CA ARG A 94 -3.65 -2.20 6.89
C ARG A 94 -3.10 -3.11 7.98
N ALA A 95 -3.35 -2.72 9.22
CA ALA A 95 -2.99 -3.54 10.37
C ALA A 95 -3.85 -4.82 10.41
N LEU A 96 -3.18 -5.95 10.53
CA LEU A 96 -3.76 -7.25 10.83
C LEU A 96 -3.70 -7.52 12.34
N ALA A 97 -4.34 -8.59 12.78
CA ALA A 97 -4.25 -9.01 14.18
C ALA A 97 -2.81 -9.34 14.55
N ASN A 98 -2.34 -8.76 15.66
CA ASN A 98 -1.01 -9.06 16.21
C ASN A 98 -0.91 -10.53 16.60
N THR A 99 0.31 -11.07 16.55
CA THR A 99 0.60 -12.44 17.00
C THR A 99 2.01 -12.50 17.61
N ASP A 100 2.52 -13.70 17.85
CA ASP A 100 3.88 -13.97 18.30
C ASP A 100 4.58 -15.02 17.43
N ASP A 101 5.90 -15.11 17.56
CA ASP A 101 6.76 -16.04 16.83
C ASP A 101 6.64 -17.52 17.28
N CYS A 102 5.80 -17.81 18.27
CA CYS A 102 5.37 -19.16 18.63
C CYS A 102 4.05 -19.56 17.97
N ASP A 103 3.33 -18.63 17.34
CA ASP A 103 2.00 -18.88 16.80
C ASP A 103 2.05 -19.63 15.47
N LYS A 104 2.01 -20.96 15.58
CA LYS A 104 1.93 -21.86 14.43
C LYS A 104 0.54 -21.92 13.78
N ASN A 105 -0.44 -21.12 14.24
CA ASN A 105 -1.75 -21.06 13.60
C ASN A 105 -1.65 -20.36 12.24
N LYS A 106 -2.43 -20.86 11.30
CA LYS A 106 -2.49 -20.29 9.95
C LYS A 106 -3.52 -19.17 9.91
N ALA A 107 -3.09 -17.97 9.56
CA ALA A 107 -3.98 -16.85 9.26
C ALA A 107 -4.25 -16.76 7.75
N THR A 108 -5.41 -16.19 7.39
CA THR A 108 -5.84 -16.02 6.00
C THR A 108 -6.39 -14.61 5.80
N VAL A 109 -5.96 -13.97 4.71
CA VAL A 109 -6.42 -12.65 4.26
C VAL A 109 -6.85 -12.77 2.82
N ASN A 110 -8.01 -12.21 2.48
CA ASN A 110 -8.48 -12.13 1.11
C ASN A 110 -8.49 -10.67 0.68
N GLY A 111 -8.01 -10.41 -0.54
CA GLY A 111 -7.99 -9.09 -1.12
C GLY A 111 -8.36 -9.11 -2.59
N VAL A 112 -8.42 -7.92 -3.17
CA VAL A 112 -8.70 -7.67 -4.58
C VAL A 112 -7.69 -6.66 -5.04
N VAL A 113 -7.00 -6.94 -6.15
CA VAL A 113 -6.25 -5.92 -6.87
C VAL A 113 -7.00 -5.52 -8.14
N ARG A 114 -6.94 -4.24 -8.48
CA ARG A 114 -7.57 -3.63 -9.63
C ARG A 114 -6.63 -2.66 -10.34
N GLY A 115 -5.98 -3.20 -11.36
CA GLY A 115 -5.11 -2.47 -12.27
C GLY A 115 -3.65 -2.43 -11.81
N ILE A 116 -2.76 -2.04 -12.72
CA ILE A 116 -1.31 -2.22 -12.50
C ILE A 116 -0.70 -1.33 -11.41
N ALA A 117 -1.39 -0.23 -11.07
CA ALA A 117 -0.96 0.71 -10.05
C ALA A 117 -1.48 0.35 -8.66
N ASP A 118 -2.45 -0.56 -8.58
CA ASP A 118 -3.04 -0.96 -7.31
C ASP A 118 -2.04 -1.78 -6.52
N THR A 119 -1.76 -1.39 -5.30
CA THR A 119 -0.79 -2.07 -4.44
C THR A 119 -1.42 -2.23 -3.10
N ASP A 120 -1.47 -3.46 -2.63
CA ASP A 120 -2.02 -3.77 -1.33
C ASP A 120 -0.92 -3.97 -0.32
N MET A 121 -1.00 -3.25 0.79
CA MET A 121 -0.03 -3.32 1.88
C MET A 121 -0.69 -3.71 3.21
N TYR A 122 -0.16 -4.73 3.86
CA TYR A 122 -0.62 -5.16 5.18
C TYR A 122 0.53 -5.19 6.17
N ARG A 123 0.22 -5.11 7.46
CA ARG A 123 1.20 -5.24 8.54
C ARG A 123 0.69 -6.14 9.65
N VAL A 124 1.52 -7.07 10.11
CA VAL A 124 1.33 -7.79 11.37
C VAL A 124 2.47 -7.46 12.33
N THR A 125 2.13 -7.21 13.60
CA THR A 125 3.13 -7.07 14.65
C THR A 125 3.34 -8.42 15.33
N LEU A 126 4.60 -8.84 15.40
CA LEU A 126 5.08 -10.02 16.11
C LEU A 126 5.71 -9.62 17.43
N ALA A 127 5.21 -10.22 18.50
CA ALA A 127 5.91 -10.23 19.77
C ALA A 127 6.96 -11.34 19.79
N ASP A 128 8.10 -11.07 20.42
CA ASP A 128 9.12 -12.07 20.71
C ASP A 128 8.71 -12.93 21.92
N LYS A 129 8.83 -14.24 21.78
CA LYS A 129 8.67 -15.21 22.85
C LYS A 129 9.93 -16.05 22.98
N THR A 130 10.40 -16.15 24.23
CA THR A 130 11.58 -16.95 24.56
C THR A 130 11.47 -18.39 24.05
N LEU A 131 12.53 -18.88 23.40
CA LEU A 131 12.67 -20.21 22.77
C LEU A 131 11.94 -20.40 21.44
N CYS A 132 11.23 -19.40 20.94
CA CYS A 132 10.70 -19.42 19.59
C CYS A 132 11.69 -18.79 18.61
N ARG A 133 11.55 -19.15 17.33
CA ARG A 133 12.43 -18.71 16.26
C ARG A 133 11.66 -17.74 15.38
N GLN A 134 12.33 -16.68 14.97
CA GLN A 134 11.83 -15.75 13.96
C GLN A 134 11.93 -16.35 12.55
N ASP A 135 10.96 -17.19 12.22
CA ASP A 135 10.70 -17.64 10.87
C ASP A 135 9.21 -17.57 10.52
N GLY A 136 8.92 -17.68 9.23
CA GLY A 136 7.55 -17.66 8.76
C GLY A 136 7.39 -18.25 7.38
N VAL A 137 6.19 -18.75 7.12
CA VAL A 137 5.78 -19.28 5.82
C VAL A 137 4.61 -18.45 5.31
N PHE A 138 4.77 -17.90 4.12
CA PHE A 138 3.83 -16.96 3.51
C PHE A 138 3.46 -17.48 2.13
N LYS A 139 2.16 -17.59 1.86
CA LYS A 139 1.66 -18.06 0.57
C LYS A 139 0.73 -17.03 -0.03
N LEU A 140 0.82 -16.86 -1.34
CA LEU A 140 -0.11 -16.03 -2.09
C LEU A 140 -0.64 -16.81 -3.30
N ASP A 141 -1.96 -17.04 -3.28
CA ASP A 141 -2.70 -17.61 -4.39
C ASP A 141 -3.22 -16.47 -5.27
N GLY A 142 -2.79 -16.45 -6.53
CA GLY A 142 -3.11 -15.42 -7.51
C GLY A 142 -2.18 -15.54 -8.72
N GLN A 143 -2.48 -14.85 -9.83
CA GLN A 143 -1.68 -14.91 -11.05
C GLN A 143 -1.14 -13.54 -11.41
N ALA A 144 0.09 -13.45 -11.93
CA ALA A 144 0.65 -12.16 -12.35
C ALA A 144 0.64 -11.08 -11.25
N LEU A 145 1.00 -11.49 -10.03
CA LEU A 145 1.30 -10.61 -8.89
C LEU A 145 2.77 -10.80 -8.48
N GLU A 146 3.36 -9.76 -7.93
CA GLU A 146 4.53 -9.81 -7.07
C GLU A 146 4.06 -9.83 -5.62
N PHE A 147 4.49 -10.84 -4.88
CA PHE A 147 4.30 -10.93 -3.44
C PHE A 147 5.61 -10.64 -2.74
N CYS A 148 5.63 -9.68 -1.81
CA CYS A 148 6.78 -9.40 -0.96
C CYS A 148 6.44 -9.46 0.51
N VAL A 149 7.42 -9.90 1.31
CA VAL A 149 7.40 -9.90 2.76
C VAL A 149 8.61 -9.11 3.24
N PHE A 150 8.38 -7.98 3.90
CA PHE A 150 9.43 -7.12 4.45
C PHE A 150 9.38 -7.10 5.97
N ILE A 151 10.54 -6.94 6.61
CA ILE A 151 10.66 -7.13 8.06
C ILE A 151 11.34 -5.92 8.69
N GLN A 152 10.74 -5.41 9.76
CA GLN A 152 11.25 -4.32 10.56
C GLN A 152 11.36 -4.75 12.02
N CYS A 153 12.58 -4.94 12.50
CA CYS A 153 12.82 -5.12 13.93
C CYS A 153 12.46 -3.86 14.72
N LYS A 154 11.77 -4.03 15.85
CA LYS A 154 11.18 -2.90 16.60
C LYS A 154 12.11 -2.29 17.63
N SER A 155 13.05 -3.08 18.15
CA SER A 155 13.95 -2.60 19.19
C SER A 155 14.85 -1.48 18.66
N ASN A 156 15.02 -0.42 19.44
CA ASN A 156 15.90 0.69 19.08
C ASN A 156 17.34 0.20 18.89
N GLY A 157 17.97 0.63 17.79
CA GLY A 157 19.34 0.21 17.44
C GLY A 157 19.44 -1.21 16.90
N SER A 158 18.32 -1.93 16.74
CA SER A 158 18.30 -3.21 16.05
C SER A 158 18.32 -3.04 14.54
N THR A 159 18.86 -4.04 13.84
CA THR A 159 18.81 -4.12 12.38
C THR A 159 18.21 -5.46 11.96
N THR A 160 17.35 -5.40 10.94
CA THR A 160 16.80 -6.61 10.31
C THR A 160 17.89 -7.27 9.46
N ASP A 161 18.21 -8.53 9.75
CA ASP A 161 19.03 -9.36 8.89
C ASP A 161 18.21 -10.54 8.35
N VAL A 162 17.79 -10.45 7.09
CA VAL A 162 17.11 -11.54 6.39
C VAL A 162 18.14 -12.60 6.00
N LYS A 163 18.14 -13.73 6.70
CA LYS A 163 19.08 -14.83 6.51
C LYS A 163 18.81 -15.58 5.22
N SER A 164 17.55 -15.94 4.98
CA SER A 164 17.14 -16.71 3.80
C SER A 164 15.77 -16.32 3.26
N CYS A 165 15.59 -16.54 1.96
CA CYS A 165 14.33 -16.38 1.23
C CYS A 165 14.02 -17.68 0.48
N GLY A 166 13.55 -18.72 1.17
CA GLY A 166 13.12 -19.95 0.51
C GLY A 166 11.94 -19.68 -0.41
N GLY A 167 12.00 -20.09 -1.68
CA GLY A 167 10.91 -19.86 -2.64
C GLY A 167 10.76 -18.41 -3.13
N GLY A 168 11.70 -17.52 -2.78
CA GLY A 168 11.74 -16.13 -3.25
C GLY A 168 13.17 -15.62 -3.39
N VAL A 169 13.32 -14.30 -3.54
CA VAL A 169 14.61 -13.61 -3.64
C VAL A 169 14.66 -12.45 -2.66
N LYS A 170 15.85 -12.18 -2.11
CA LYS A 170 16.05 -11.01 -1.23
C LYS A 170 15.75 -9.74 -2.01
N LYS A 171 15.00 -8.84 -1.40
CA LYS A 171 14.65 -7.53 -1.97
C LYS A 171 14.46 -6.52 -0.85
N ASP A 172 14.80 -5.28 -1.13
CA ASP A 172 14.48 -4.16 -0.26
C ASP A 172 13.19 -3.50 -0.73
N SER A 173 12.40 -3.04 0.23
CA SER A 173 11.24 -2.18 -0.04
C SER A 173 11.67 -0.77 -0.48
N ASP A 174 10.70 0.04 -0.89
CA ASP A 174 10.95 1.40 -1.35
C ASP A 174 11.47 2.32 -0.24
N ILE A 175 11.20 1.97 1.03
CA ILE A 175 11.73 2.66 2.21
C ILE A 175 12.92 1.93 2.88
N GLY A 176 13.48 0.91 2.22
CA GLY A 176 14.69 0.22 2.68
C GLY A 176 14.49 -0.90 3.70
N LEU A 177 13.26 -1.33 3.98
CA LEU A 177 13.04 -2.57 4.75
C LEU A 177 13.51 -3.79 3.97
N HIS A 178 14.29 -4.65 4.63
CA HIS A 178 14.79 -5.89 4.05
C HIS A 178 13.72 -6.98 4.05
N GLY A 179 13.67 -7.78 2.99
CA GLY A 179 12.66 -8.82 2.85
C GLY A 179 12.91 -9.81 1.72
N CYS A 180 11.85 -10.52 1.36
CA CYS A 180 11.82 -11.52 0.32
C CYS A 180 10.65 -11.28 -0.63
N CYS A 181 10.85 -11.47 -1.93
CA CYS A 181 9.79 -11.36 -2.92
C CYS A 181 9.76 -12.57 -3.87
N ALA A 182 8.58 -12.86 -4.42
CA ALA A 182 8.36 -13.86 -5.45
C ALA A 182 7.20 -13.47 -6.37
N GLY A 183 7.22 -13.94 -7.63
CA GLY A 183 6.05 -13.89 -8.50
C GLY A 183 5.04 -14.97 -8.14
N THR A 184 3.74 -14.73 -8.34
CA THR A 184 2.67 -15.65 -7.92
C THR A 184 2.26 -16.67 -8.99
N PRO A 185 1.67 -17.83 -8.58
CA PRO A 185 1.46 -18.27 -7.20
C PRO A 185 2.77 -18.60 -6.49
N SER A 186 2.87 -18.32 -5.19
CA SER A 186 4.13 -18.46 -4.45
C SER A 186 3.95 -18.95 -3.02
N GLU A 187 5.02 -19.59 -2.53
CA GLU A 187 5.27 -19.86 -1.11
C GLU A 187 6.66 -19.33 -0.79
N ILE A 188 6.74 -18.33 0.09
CA ILE A 188 7.97 -17.72 0.58
C ILE A 188 8.19 -18.19 2.01
N LYS A 189 9.39 -18.69 2.29
CA LYS A 189 9.88 -18.99 3.65
C LYS A 189 10.94 -17.98 4.00
N VAL A 190 10.67 -17.20 5.05
CA VAL A 190 11.62 -16.17 5.50
C VAL A 190 12.19 -16.58 6.84
N ASP A 191 13.49 -16.46 6.95
CA ASP A 191 14.25 -16.61 8.19
C ASP A 191 14.99 -15.31 8.42
N TRP A 192 14.83 -14.70 9.59
CA TRP A 192 15.44 -13.42 9.90
C TRP A 192 15.93 -13.36 11.35
N ASN A 193 16.69 -12.32 11.63
CA ASN A 193 17.19 -12.02 12.97
C ASN A 193 17.18 -10.51 13.18
N CYS A 194 16.84 -10.08 14.40
CA CYS A 194 17.00 -8.71 14.87
C CYS A 194 18.35 -8.54 15.55
N THR A 195 19.38 -8.22 14.77
CA THR A 195 20.73 -8.08 15.32
C THR A 195 20.89 -6.79 16.12
N GLY A 196 21.79 -6.78 17.10
CA GLY A 196 22.00 -5.63 17.99
C GLY A 196 21.10 -5.60 19.23
N THR A 197 20.18 -6.56 19.35
CA THR A 197 19.28 -6.72 20.50
C THR A 197 19.07 -8.22 20.81
N ILE A 198 18.48 -8.51 21.96
CA ILE A 198 17.92 -9.83 22.29
C ILE A 198 16.41 -9.89 22.12
N ASP A 199 15.76 -8.72 22.01
CA ASP A 199 14.33 -8.60 21.73
C ASP A 199 14.11 -8.67 20.23
N GLU A 200 13.51 -9.76 19.78
CA GLU A 200 13.30 -10.03 18.36
C GLU A 200 11.94 -9.54 17.84
N ALA A 201 11.19 -8.76 18.63
CA ALA A 201 9.89 -8.24 18.21
C ALA A 201 10.01 -7.46 16.89
N SER A 202 9.10 -7.75 15.97
CA SER A 202 9.18 -7.25 14.59
C SER A 202 7.81 -6.87 14.05
N ASP A 203 7.80 -5.91 13.13
CA ASP A 203 6.66 -5.66 12.25
C ASP A 203 6.96 -6.32 10.89
N VAL A 204 6.05 -7.18 10.45
CA VAL A 204 6.14 -7.86 9.14
C VAL A 204 5.12 -7.24 8.20
N TYR A 205 5.61 -6.76 7.06
CA TYR A 205 4.83 -6.10 6.03
C TYR A 205 4.64 -7.04 4.84
N PHE A 206 3.41 -7.08 4.34
CA PHE A 206 3.05 -7.83 3.14
C PHE A 206 2.72 -6.86 2.03
N ARG A 207 3.36 -6.99 0.87
CA ARG A 207 3.02 -6.25 -0.33
C ARG A 207 2.49 -7.19 -1.40
N VAL A 208 1.32 -6.90 -1.94
CA VAL A 208 0.77 -7.56 -3.13
C VAL A 208 0.66 -6.51 -4.23
N LYS A 209 1.38 -6.73 -5.32
CA LYS A 209 1.44 -5.79 -6.45
C LYS A 209 1.18 -6.50 -7.77
N PRO A 210 0.22 -6.09 -8.60
CA PRO A 210 0.03 -6.62 -9.94
C PRO A 210 1.24 -6.35 -10.84
N THR A 211 1.62 -7.35 -11.64
CA THR A 211 2.67 -7.18 -12.67
C THR A 211 2.10 -6.78 -14.02
N GLN A 212 0.78 -6.73 -14.14
CA GLN A 212 0.03 -6.38 -15.34
C GLN A 212 -1.30 -5.74 -14.95
N ASN A 213 -2.00 -5.15 -15.92
CA ASN A 213 -3.32 -4.58 -15.68
C ASN A 213 -4.37 -5.70 -15.54
N VAL A 214 -4.71 -6.07 -14.29
CA VAL A 214 -5.67 -7.14 -13.97
C VAL A 214 -6.69 -6.68 -12.94
N CYS A 215 -7.86 -7.28 -12.98
CA CYS A 215 -8.72 -7.39 -11.81
C CYS A 215 -8.68 -8.83 -11.33
N GLN A 216 -8.26 -9.08 -10.10
CA GLN A 216 -8.39 -10.41 -9.52
C GLN A 216 -8.46 -10.37 -8.00
N ARG A 217 -9.11 -11.40 -7.46
CA ARG A 217 -9.02 -11.75 -6.05
C ARG A 217 -7.75 -12.56 -5.80
N TYR A 218 -7.19 -12.41 -4.61
CA TYR A 218 -6.13 -13.27 -4.12
C TYR A 218 -6.44 -13.72 -2.71
N THR A 219 -5.79 -14.82 -2.32
CA THR A 219 -5.80 -15.31 -0.96
C THR A 219 -4.36 -15.39 -0.46
N MET A 220 -4.07 -14.61 0.59
CA MET A 220 -2.82 -14.66 1.30
C MET A 220 -2.98 -15.52 2.54
N THR A 221 -2.03 -16.41 2.80
CA THR A 221 -1.95 -17.14 4.07
C THR A 221 -0.58 -16.99 4.69
N TYR A 222 -0.52 -16.89 6.01
CA TYR A 222 0.72 -16.75 6.74
C TYR A 222 0.67 -17.50 8.08
N ASN A 223 1.84 -17.92 8.55
CA ASN A 223 2.08 -18.44 9.89
C ASN A 223 3.54 -18.18 10.29
N PHE A 224 3.80 -18.16 11.59
CA PHE A 224 5.12 -17.89 12.17
C PHE A 224 5.58 -19.11 12.93
#